data_AF-A0A2G7FH87-F1
#
_entry.id   AF-A0A2G7FH87-F1
#
_cell.length_a   1.000
_cell.length_b   1.000
_cell.length_c   1.000
_cell.angle_alpha   90.00
_cell.angle_beta   90.00
_cell.angle_gamma   90.00
#
_symmetry.space_group_name_H-M   'P 1'
#
loop_
_entity.id
_entity.type
_entity.pdbx_description
1 polymer ?
#
loop_
_entity_poly.entity_id
_entity_poly.type
_entity_poly.pdbx_seq_one_letter_code
_entity_poly.pdbx_strand_id
1 'polypeptide(L)'
;MTPRPKELYPPRDASDAEIDERTHNNPVTDPEDQSAELPSPRTSFTPRSPEEIDRLARSEDPAERARGQTLQCYQMQLMLLEQQYKRYKMVMERDGKDPESSSS
;
A
#
# COMPACT_ATOMS: atom_id res chain seq x y z
N MET A 1 -12.18 -3.52 -41.91
CA MET A 1 -11.11 -2.60 -41.49
C MET A 1 -11.56 -1.92 -40.19
N THR A 2 -10.94 -2.23 -39.06
CA THR A 2 -11.19 -1.53 -37.80
C THR A 2 -10.21 -0.35 -37.67
N PRO A 3 -10.66 0.87 -37.30
CA PRO A 3 -9.77 2.02 -37.16
C PRO A 3 -8.98 1.93 -35.84
N ARG A 4 -7.69 2.33 -35.86
CA ARG A 4 -6.85 2.42 -34.66
C ARG A 4 -7.35 3.54 -33.73
N PRO A 5 -7.26 3.38 -32.39
CA PRO A 5 -7.58 4.45 -31.46
C PRO A 5 -6.57 5.60 -31.60
N LYS A 6 -7.09 6.83 -31.57
CA LYS A 6 -6.33 8.08 -31.68
C LYS A 6 -5.45 8.24 -30.43
N GLU A 7 -4.16 8.48 -30.65
CA GLU A 7 -3.15 8.72 -29.61
C GLU A 7 -3.61 9.85 -28.68
N LEU A 8 -3.63 9.57 -27.37
CA LEU A 8 -4.22 10.44 -26.35
C LEU A 8 -3.23 11.48 -25.79
N TYR A 9 -2.12 11.74 -26.48
CA TYR A 9 -1.13 12.73 -26.05
C TYR A 9 -0.75 13.66 -27.21
N PRO A 10 -0.71 14.98 -26.97
CA PRO A 10 -0.12 15.91 -27.93
C PRO A 10 1.36 15.56 -28.18
N PRO A 11 1.89 15.84 -29.39
CA PRO A 11 3.33 15.77 -29.63
C PRO A 11 4.05 16.61 -28.57
N ARG A 12 5.08 16.05 -27.93
CA ARG A 12 5.95 16.84 -27.05
C ARG A 12 6.53 17.98 -27.88
N ASP A 13 6.16 19.20 -27.55
CA ASP A 13 6.84 20.38 -28.07
C ASP A 13 8.32 20.27 -27.70
N ALA A 14 9.19 20.52 -28.68
CA ALA A 14 10.65 20.37 -28.60
C ALA A 14 11.33 21.40 -27.66
N SER A 15 10.62 21.86 -26.63
CA SER A 15 11.12 22.69 -25.53
C SER A 15 11.24 21.87 -24.24
N ASP A 16 11.38 20.55 -24.34
CA ASP A 16 11.79 19.67 -23.25
C ASP A 16 13.27 19.99 -22.98
N ALA A 17 13.53 20.75 -21.91
CA ALA A 17 14.87 21.04 -21.48
C ALA A 17 15.59 19.72 -21.25
N GLU A 18 16.57 19.45 -22.09
CA GLU A 18 17.51 18.34 -22.03
C GLU A 18 18.07 18.27 -20.59
N ILE A 19 17.52 17.38 -19.77
CA ILE A 19 18.15 17.05 -18.50
C ILE A 19 19.44 16.31 -18.82
N ASP A 20 20.54 17.07 -18.79
CA ASP A 20 21.90 16.57 -18.90
C ASP A 20 22.14 15.49 -17.84
N GLU A 21 22.04 14.22 -18.23
CA GLU A 21 22.35 13.03 -17.41
C GLU A 21 23.86 12.90 -17.11
N ARG A 22 24.56 14.02 -16.88
CA ARG A 22 26.01 14.03 -16.73
C ARG A 22 26.55 14.84 -15.56
N THR A 23 25.85 14.90 -14.43
CA THR A 23 26.51 15.36 -13.19
C THR A 23 25.94 14.79 -11.89
N HIS A 24 25.80 13.47 -11.75
CA HIS A 24 25.60 12.84 -10.44
C HIS A 24 26.63 11.73 -10.19
N ASN A 25 27.91 12.10 -10.23
CA ASN A 25 28.98 11.30 -9.63
C ASN A 25 28.86 11.36 -8.10
N ASN A 26 27.95 10.58 -7.53
CA ASN A 26 28.05 10.23 -6.12
C ASN A 26 29.16 9.17 -6.00
N PRO A 27 30.21 9.40 -5.19
CA PRO A 27 31.13 8.32 -4.87
C PRO A 27 30.32 7.26 -4.11
N VAL A 28 30.35 6.02 -4.63
CA VAL A 28 29.90 4.84 -3.91
C VAL A 28 30.82 4.69 -2.71
N THR A 29 30.37 5.17 -1.55
CA THR A 29 30.96 4.82 -0.27
C THR A 29 30.44 3.43 0.07
N ASP A 30 31.30 2.45 -0.11
CA ASP A 30 31.12 1.09 0.35
C ASP A 30 30.84 1.12 1.87
N PRO A 31 29.68 0.66 2.38
CA PRO A 31 29.47 0.52 3.81
C PRO A 31 30.06 -0.82 4.27
N GLU A 32 31.37 -1.00 4.09
CA GLU A 32 32.07 -2.03 4.84
C GLU A 32 32.36 -1.51 6.26
N ASP A 33 31.78 -2.23 7.21
CA ASP A 33 32.15 -2.33 8.62
C ASP A 33 31.59 -1.30 9.61
N GLN A 34 30.25 -1.28 9.73
CA GLN A 34 29.61 -0.96 11.01
C GLN A 34 28.77 -2.15 11.49
N SER A 35 29.48 -3.23 11.82
CA SER A 35 28.99 -4.30 12.71
C SER A 35 28.85 -3.81 14.16
N ALA A 36 28.40 -2.58 14.37
CA ALA A 36 27.86 -2.14 15.65
C ALA A 36 26.36 -2.40 15.60
N GLU A 37 26.02 -3.68 15.75
CA GLU A 37 24.67 -4.19 16.00
C GLU A 37 24.18 -3.58 17.32
N LEU A 38 23.76 -2.31 17.29
CA LEU A 38 22.82 -1.85 18.28
C LEU A 38 21.57 -2.69 18.04
N PRO A 39 21.08 -3.45 19.04
CA PRO A 39 19.86 -4.20 18.88
C PRO A 39 18.77 -3.19 18.57
N SER A 40 18.36 -3.13 17.30
CA SER A 40 17.18 -2.39 16.89
C SER A 40 16.06 -2.92 17.78
N PRO A 41 15.47 -2.09 18.68
CA PRO A 41 14.46 -2.57 19.58
C PRO A 41 13.38 -3.17 18.70
N ARG A 42 13.12 -4.46 18.84
CA ARG A 42 11.97 -5.13 18.24
C ARG A 42 10.77 -4.26 18.59
N THR A 43 10.33 -3.42 17.65
CA THR A 43 9.12 -2.65 17.79
C THR A 43 8.01 -3.67 17.59
N SER A 44 7.61 -4.33 18.68
CA SER A 44 6.38 -5.09 18.70
C SER A 44 5.27 -4.08 18.42
N PHE A 45 4.86 -3.99 17.16
CA PHE A 45 3.74 -3.16 16.78
C PHE A 45 2.48 -3.84 17.32
N THR A 46 2.02 -3.37 18.46
CA THR A 46 0.69 -3.71 18.96
C THR A 46 -0.29 -2.72 18.32
N PRO A 47 -1.17 -3.17 17.40
CA PRO A 47 -2.16 -2.27 16.83
C PRO A 47 -3.02 -1.68 17.94
N ARG A 48 -3.31 -0.39 17.80
CA ARG A 48 -4.11 0.35 18.78
C ARG A 48 -5.52 -0.20 18.85
N SER A 49 -6.12 -0.26 20.04
CA SER A 49 -7.50 -0.73 20.18
C SER A 49 -8.48 0.24 19.48
N PRO A 50 -9.63 -0.26 18.99
CA PRO A 50 -10.68 0.59 18.42
C PRO A 50 -11.12 1.71 19.37
N GLU A 51 -11.24 1.41 20.66
CA GLU A 51 -11.67 2.37 21.70
C GLU A 51 -10.64 3.49 21.88
N GLU A 52 -9.35 3.17 21.80
CA GLU A 52 -8.29 4.16 21.88
C GLU A 52 -8.22 5.06 20.63
N ILE A 53 -8.51 4.50 19.45
CA ILE A 53 -8.64 5.27 18.21
C ILE A 53 -9.85 6.20 18.28
N ASP A 54 -10.97 5.74 18.83
CA ASP A 54 -12.17 6.54 19.08
C ASP A 54 -11.93 7.69 20.05
N ARG A 55 -11.15 7.44 21.12
CA ARG A 55 -10.72 8.50 22.05
C ARG A 55 -9.87 9.54 21.32
N LEU A 56 -8.95 9.09 20.47
CA LEU A 56 -8.10 10.00 19.68
C LEU A 56 -8.94 10.82 18.68
N ALA A 57 -9.95 10.21 18.04
CA ALA A 57 -10.83 10.89 17.10
C ALA A 57 -11.75 11.94 17.77
N ARG A 58 -11.88 11.90 19.10
CA ARG A 58 -12.65 12.86 19.92
C ARG A 58 -11.76 13.76 20.77
N SER A 59 -10.44 13.75 20.55
CA SER A 59 -9.52 14.60 21.30
C SER A 59 -9.83 16.09 21.08
N GLU A 60 -9.52 16.89 22.08
CA GLU A 60 -9.60 18.35 21.99
C GLU A 60 -8.46 18.93 21.13
N ASP A 61 -7.27 18.30 21.20
CA ASP A 61 -6.14 18.64 20.33
C ASP A 61 -6.47 18.33 18.86
N PRO A 62 -6.43 19.33 17.96
CA PRO A 62 -6.68 19.13 16.53
C PRO A 62 -5.72 18.14 15.87
N ALA A 63 -4.46 18.06 16.31
CA ALA A 63 -3.49 17.16 15.70
C ALA A 63 -3.80 15.70 16.05
N GLU A 64 -4.08 15.42 17.33
CA GLU A 64 -4.60 14.13 17.76
C GLU A 64 -5.91 13.77 17.05
N ARG A 65 -6.85 14.72 16.92
CA ARG A 65 -8.16 14.46 16.29
C ARG A 65 -8.00 14.02 14.86
N ALA A 66 -7.18 14.73 14.09
CA ALA A 66 -6.88 14.39 12.70
C ALA A 66 -6.23 13.01 12.59
N ARG A 67 -5.31 12.66 13.50
CA ARG A 67 -4.72 11.31 13.57
C ARG A 67 -5.78 10.24 13.89
N GLY A 68 -6.67 10.50 14.83
CA GLY A 68 -7.76 9.58 15.20
C GLY A 68 -8.69 9.28 14.03
N GLN A 69 -9.14 10.33 13.33
CA GLN A 69 -9.97 10.20 12.13
C GLN A 69 -9.26 9.41 11.02
N THR A 70 -7.97 9.69 10.80
CA THR A 70 -7.16 8.97 9.81
C THR A 70 -7.03 7.49 10.15
N LEU A 71 -6.81 7.16 11.43
CA LEU A 71 -6.73 5.78 11.90
C LEU A 71 -8.07 5.03 11.73
N GLN A 72 -9.21 5.70 11.98
CA GLN A 72 -10.53 5.11 11.71
C GLN A 72 -10.72 4.77 10.23
N CYS A 73 -10.30 5.67 9.32
CA CYS A 73 -10.35 5.42 7.88
C CYS A 73 -9.52 4.19 7.49
N TYR A 74 -8.30 4.05 8.01
CA TYR A 74 -7.46 2.89 7.74
C TYR A 74 -8.05 1.59 8.29
N GLN A 75 -8.62 1.62 9.50
CA GLN A 75 -9.31 0.44 10.05
C GLN A 75 -10.47 -0.01 9.16
N MET A 76 -11.30 0.92 8.70
CA MET A 76 -12.40 0.61 7.80
C MET A 76 -11.90 0.05 6.46
N GLN A 77 -10.85 0.62 5.89
CA GLN A 77 -10.25 0.15 4.64
C GLN A 77 -9.74 -1.30 4.77
N LEU A 78 -9.07 -1.62 5.88
CA LEU A 78 -8.59 -2.98 6.15
C LEU A 78 -9.75 -3.97 6.32
N MET A 79 -10.81 -3.58 7.03
CA MET A 79 -12.00 -4.43 7.19
C MET A 79 -12.68 -4.74 5.84
N LEU A 80 -12.82 -3.73 4.98
CA LEU A 80 -13.39 -3.90 3.64
C LEU A 80 -12.51 -4.81 2.76
N LEU A 81 -11.20 -4.64 2.83
CA LEU A 81 -10.24 -5.48 2.11
C LEU A 81 -10.31 -6.94 2.58
N GLU A 82 -10.36 -7.17 3.89
CA GLU A 82 -10.52 -8.52 4.46
C GLU A 82 -11.81 -9.17 3.97
N GLN A 83 -12.91 -8.40 3.93
CA GLN A 83 -14.19 -8.90 3.44
C GLN A 83 -14.14 -9.25 1.94
N GLN A 84 -13.45 -8.45 1.13
CA GLN A 84 -13.24 -8.72 -0.29
C GLN A 84 -12.38 -9.98 -0.49
N TYR A 85 -11.30 -10.12 0.28
CA TYR A 85 -10.44 -11.30 0.25
C TYR A 85 -11.21 -12.57 0.61
N LYS A 86 -12.04 -12.53 1.66
CA LYS A 86 -12.94 -13.64 2.04
C LYS A 86 -13.87 -14.03 0.90
N ARG A 87 -14.48 -13.05 0.22
CA ARG A 87 -15.35 -13.31 -0.94
C ARG A 87 -14.60 -13.96 -2.10
N TYR A 88 -13.43 -13.41 -2.45
CA TYR A 88 -12.58 -13.96 -3.49
C TYR A 88 -12.21 -15.41 -3.19
N LYS A 89 -11.75 -15.70 -1.97
CA LYS A 89 -11.40 -17.06 -1.54
C LYS A 89 -12.58 -18.02 -1.63
N MET A 90 -13.77 -17.62 -1.20
CA MET A 90 -14.99 -18.44 -1.29
C MET A 90 -15.40 -18.75 -2.74
N VAL A 91 -15.19 -17.82 -3.69
CA VAL A 91 -15.47 -18.08 -5.10
C VAL A 91 -14.46 -19.09 -5.65
N MET A 92 -13.16 -18.86 -5.42
CA MET A 92 -12.11 -19.78 -5.87
C MET A 92 -12.24 -21.19 -5.29
N GLU A 93 -12.66 -21.31 -4.03
CA GLU A 93 -12.87 -22.62 -3.38
C GLU A 93 -14.13 -23.34 -3.89
N ARG A 94 -15.12 -22.63 -4.44
CA ARG A 94 -16.33 -23.21 -5.04
C ARG A 94 -16.05 -23.70 -6.46
N ASP A 95 -15.28 -22.95 -7.24
CA ASP A 95 -14.91 -23.33 -8.61
C ASP A 95 -13.91 -24.50 -8.64
N GLY A 96 -13.15 -24.74 -7.57
CA GLY A 96 -12.29 -25.92 -7.43
C GLY A 96 -12.99 -27.18 -6.94
N LYS A 97 -14.31 -27.14 -6.72
CA LYS A 97 -15.10 -28.23 -6.12
C LYS A 97 -16.28 -28.57 -7.02
N ASP A 98 -15.97 -28.98 -8.24
CA ASP A 98 -16.97 -29.57 -9.13
C ASP A 98 -17.58 -30.83 -8.47
N PRO A 99 -18.91 -31.02 -8.54
CA PRO A 99 -19.64 -32.12 -7.91
C PRO A 99 -19.44 -33.50 -8.58
N GLU A 100 -18.37 -33.72 -9.35
CA GLU A 100 -18.09 -35.00 -10.02
C GLU A 100 -17.42 -36.04 -9.10
N SER A 101 -17.79 -36.08 -7.82
CA SER A 101 -17.37 -37.14 -6.89
C SER A 101 -18.50 -37.70 -6.03
N SER A 102 -19.76 -37.44 -6.40
CA SER A 102 -20.92 -38.18 -5.88
C SER A 102 -21.62 -38.95 -6.98
N SER A 103 -20.87 -39.76 -7.74
CA SER A 103 -21.45 -40.87 -8.49
C SER A 103 -20.38 -41.94 -8.75
N SER A 104 -20.18 -42.85 -7.81
CA SER A 104 -19.69 -44.22 -8.02
C SER A 104 -20.05 -45.07 -6.80
#